data_AF-A0A936T6N8-F1
#
_entry.id   AF-A0A936T6N8-F1
#
_cell.length_a   1.000
_cell.length_b   1.000
_cell.length_c   1.000
_cell.angle_alpha   90.00
_cell.angle_beta   90.00
_cell.angle_gamma   90.00
#
_symmetry.space_group_name_H-M   'P 1'
#
loop_
_entity.id
_entity.type
_entity.pdbx_description
1 polymer ?
#
loop_
_entity_poly.entity_id
_entity_poly.type
_entity_poly.pdbx_seq_one_letter_code
_entity_poly.pdbx_strand_id
1 'polypeptide(L)'
;MGDDRAGMGAGCDIHAKVQKVTVKGSWSGDVRCHHCNGWIFENISVSDGSLRMIAGDGWTIRDSTIDGGGRGIMAVVGTGSDDLPDGQATNWLIDNITSRNAGCRPADDPYPTHVRALYVIGKNGVPNHGTVQNSLFEGAGCGVTVKIGGTGNLGSWSGAPDAADDVVFRNNEIRNVGDGPEREALLLATNSDDVIVENNRLTAGEYAIVASGPWSGSGLRVTGNLIDAPVFMMARLWNNPAAGALSYLYGEKFVTFEDPGPCPEVGTCENNTR
;
A
#
# COMPACT_ATOMS: atom_id res chain seq x y z
N MET A 1 13.63 15.49 -0.24
CA MET A 1 13.31 15.70 -1.67
C MET A 1 13.79 14.46 -2.40
N GLY A 2 12.92 13.48 -2.58
CA GLY A 2 13.15 12.40 -3.54
C GLY A 2 12.74 12.92 -4.91
N ASP A 3 13.55 12.65 -5.93
CA ASP A 3 13.38 13.18 -7.28
C ASP A 3 12.19 12.48 -7.98
N ASP A 4 11.10 13.22 -8.26
CA ASP A 4 9.90 12.77 -8.99
C ASP A 4 10.15 12.45 -10.48
N ARG A 5 11.42 12.41 -10.91
CA ARG A 5 11.81 12.10 -12.30
C ARG A 5 11.83 10.62 -12.63
N ALA A 6 11.29 9.75 -11.77
CA ALA A 6 11.03 8.34 -12.07
C ALA A 6 9.82 8.19 -13.01
N GLY A 7 10.01 8.74 -14.21
CA GLY A 7 9.02 8.86 -15.27
C GLY A 7 9.52 9.83 -16.34
N MET A 8 10.67 9.57 -16.96
CA MET A 8 11.03 10.20 -18.26
C MET A 8 10.13 9.68 -19.42
N GLY A 9 8.96 9.10 -19.11
CA GLY A 9 7.92 8.76 -20.05
C GLY A 9 6.88 9.89 -20.08
N ALA A 10 6.33 10.17 -21.26
CA ALA A 10 5.25 11.13 -21.45
C ALA A 10 4.00 10.72 -20.64
N GLY A 11 3.89 11.18 -19.39
CA GLY A 11 2.66 11.09 -18.60
C GLY A 11 1.63 12.09 -19.12
N CYS A 12 0.36 11.70 -19.12
CA CYS A 12 -0.76 12.59 -19.44
C CYS A 12 -1.26 13.25 -18.16
N ASP A 13 -1.12 14.58 -18.10
CA ASP A 13 -1.60 15.39 -16.98
C ASP A 13 -2.98 15.95 -17.28
N ILE A 14 -3.93 15.61 -16.42
CA ILE A 14 -5.30 16.09 -16.47
C ILE A 14 -5.49 17.07 -15.32
N HIS A 15 -5.55 18.36 -15.64
CA HIS A 15 -5.96 19.39 -14.68
C HIS A 15 -7.46 19.68 -14.86
N ALA A 16 -8.28 19.00 -14.07
CA ALA A 16 -9.73 19.05 -14.25
C ALA A 16 -10.33 20.33 -13.64
N LYS A 17 -11.04 21.10 -14.47
CA LYS A 17 -11.99 22.13 -13.99
C LYS A 17 -13.44 21.65 -13.97
N VAL A 18 -13.69 20.52 -14.64
CA VAL A 18 -15.01 19.89 -14.73
C VAL A 18 -15.11 18.84 -13.64
N GLN A 19 -16.29 18.74 -13.02
CA GLN A 19 -16.58 17.76 -11.97
C GLN A 19 -17.40 16.59 -12.51
N LYS A 20 -17.39 15.46 -11.81
CA LYS A 20 -18.29 14.30 -12.06
C LYS A 20 -18.15 13.68 -13.46
N VAL A 21 -16.92 13.53 -13.94
CA VAL A 21 -16.63 12.83 -15.19
C VAL A 21 -16.49 11.34 -14.93
N THR A 22 -17.02 10.51 -15.83
CA THR A 22 -16.76 9.06 -15.82
C THR A 22 -15.79 8.71 -16.94
N VAL A 23 -14.68 8.06 -16.58
CA VAL A 23 -13.65 7.57 -17.49
C VAL A 23 -13.75 6.06 -17.59
N LYS A 24 -13.77 5.54 -18.82
CA LYS A 24 -13.83 4.11 -19.14
C LYS A 24 -12.92 3.80 -20.33
N GLY A 25 -12.52 2.54 -20.48
CA GLY A 25 -11.79 2.06 -21.65
C GLY A 25 -10.38 1.61 -21.32
N SER A 26 -9.46 1.72 -22.27
CA SER A 26 -8.11 1.19 -22.10
C SER A 26 -7.05 2.12 -22.63
N TRP A 27 -5.90 2.16 -21.95
CA TRP A 27 -4.73 2.91 -22.40
C TRP A 27 -3.42 2.26 -21.96
N SER A 28 -2.33 2.79 -22.50
CA SER A 28 -0.97 2.50 -22.05
C SER A 28 -0.27 3.81 -21.67
N GLY A 29 0.67 3.73 -20.74
CA GLY A 29 1.34 4.90 -20.17
C GLY A 29 0.65 5.44 -18.91
N ASP A 30 1.16 6.57 -18.44
CA ASP A 30 0.88 7.11 -17.12
C ASP A 30 -0.16 8.24 -17.20
N VAL A 31 -1.16 8.19 -16.34
CA VAL A 31 -2.17 9.27 -16.20
C VAL A 31 -2.09 9.85 -14.79
N ARG A 32 -1.99 11.18 -14.73
CA ARG A 32 -2.06 11.95 -13.48
C ARG A 32 -3.29 12.85 -13.53
N CYS A 33 -4.19 12.65 -12.58
CA CYS A 33 -5.43 13.41 -12.48
C CYS A 33 -5.33 14.38 -11.30
N HIS A 34 -5.18 15.67 -11.59
CA HIS A 34 -5.11 16.75 -10.61
C HIS A 34 -6.50 17.35 -10.41
N HIS A 35 -6.96 17.41 -9.15
CA HIS A 35 -8.24 18.02 -8.76
C HIS A 35 -9.47 17.44 -9.46
N CYS A 36 -9.46 16.13 -9.72
CA CYS A 36 -10.54 15.43 -10.43
C CYS A 36 -11.76 15.16 -9.53
N ASN A 37 -12.38 16.25 -9.07
CA ASN A 37 -13.45 16.23 -8.07
C ASN A 37 -14.69 15.48 -8.58
N GLY A 38 -15.07 14.43 -7.84
CA GLY A 38 -16.21 13.57 -8.18
C GLY A 38 -15.99 12.66 -9.39
N TRP A 39 -14.77 12.54 -9.91
CA TRP A 39 -14.50 11.71 -11.08
C TRP A 39 -14.58 10.22 -10.73
N ILE A 40 -15.04 9.42 -11.69
CA ILE A 40 -15.15 7.97 -11.56
C ILE A 40 -14.32 7.34 -12.68
N PHE A 41 -13.29 6.60 -12.32
CA PHE A 41 -12.57 5.70 -13.21
C PHE A 41 -13.16 4.31 -13.02
N GLU A 42 -13.89 3.79 -14.01
CA GLU A 42 -14.53 2.49 -13.90
C GLU A 42 -14.35 1.66 -15.15
N ASN A 43 -14.19 0.34 -14.98
CA ASN A 43 -13.94 -0.57 -16.10
C ASN A 43 -12.79 -0.09 -16.99
N ILE A 44 -11.72 0.41 -16.34
CA ILE A 44 -10.51 0.81 -17.05
C ILE A 44 -9.52 -0.35 -17.08
N SER A 45 -8.77 -0.43 -18.17
CA SER A 45 -7.63 -1.32 -18.32
C SER A 45 -6.39 -0.52 -18.70
N VAL A 46 -5.42 -0.50 -17.81
CA VAL A 46 -4.14 0.19 -18.03
C VAL A 46 -3.06 -0.85 -18.22
N SER A 47 -2.45 -0.87 -19.40
CA SER A 47 -1.32 -1.76 -19.71
C SER A 47 -0.04 -0.97 -19.75
N ASP A 48 0.98 -1.40 -19.00
CA ASP A 48 2.28 -0.73 -18.99
C ASP A 48 2.14 0.76 -18.61
N GLY A 49 1.50 1.00 -17.46
CA GLY A 49 0.98 2.31 -17.10
C GLY A 49 0.73 2.50 -15.61
N SER A 50 0.27 3.69 -15.27
CA SER A 50 -0.16 4.02 -13.90
C SER A 50 -1.33 4.99 -13.92
N LEU A 51 -2.06 5.02 -12.81
CA LEU A 51 -3.07 6.03 -12.52
C LEU A 51 -2.75 6.68 -11.18
N ARG A 52 -2.54 8.00 -11.19
CA ARG A 52 -2.35 8.79 -9.97
C ARG A 52 -3.45 9.81 -9.81
N MET A 53 -4.02 9.86 -8.62
CA MET A 53 -5.01 10.85 -8.21
C MET A 53 -4.33 11.84 -7.28
N ILE A 54 -4.12 13.06 -7.78
CA ILE A 54 -3.41 14.12 -7.07
C ILE A 54 -4.43 15.15 -6.61
N ALA A 55 -4.52 15.32 -5.30
CA ALA A 55 -5.57 16.09 -4.63
C ALA A 55 -7.01 15.67 -5.06
N GLY A 56 -7.96 16.57 -4.81
CA GLY A 56 -9.35 16.43 -5.23
C GLY A 56 -10.24 15.68 -4.25
N ASP A 57 -11.54 15.84 -4.43
CA ASP A 57 -12.57 15.41 -3.49
C ASP A 57 -13.59 14.47 -4.16
N GLY A 58 -13.96 13.38 -3.50
CA GLY A 58 -15.11 12.56 -3.93
C GLY A 58 -14.85 11.66 -5.14
N TRP A 59 -13.59 11.40 -5.52
CA TRP A 59 -13.28 10.56 -6.68
C TRP A 59 -13.32 9.06 -6.35
N THR A 60 -13.50 8.24 -7.39
CA THR A 60 -13.58 6.78 -7.26
C THR A 60 -12.78 6.09 -8.37
N ILE A 61 -12.08 5.02 -8.03
CA ILE A 61 -11.54 4.04 -8.98
C ILE A 61 -12.22 2.71 -8.66
N ARG A 62 -12.87 2.08 -9.65
CA ARG A 62 -13.54 0.79 -9.43
C ARG A 62 -13.53 -0.17 -10.59
N ASP A 63 -13.67 -1.46 -10.31
CA ASP A 63 -13.88 -2.50 -11.33
C ASP A 63 -12.81 -2.45 -12.44
N SER A 64 -11.55 -2.31 -12.04
CA SER A 64 -10.48 -1.87 -12.95
C SER A 64 -9.21 -2.69 -12.81
N THR A 65 -8.43 -2.77 -13.89
CA THR A 65 -7.14 -3.47 -13.90
C THR A 65 -6.03 -2.51 -14.33
N ILE A 66 -4.99 -2.39 -13.52
CA ILE A 66 -3.88 -1.47 -13.74
C ILE A 66 -2.57 -2.25 -13.60
N ASP A 67 -1.78 -2.25 -14.67
CA ASP A 67 -0.57 -3.04 -14.79
C ASP A 67 0.63 -2.12 -15.05
N GLY A 68 1.59 -2.10 -14.11
CA GLY A 68 2.77 -1.23 -14.18
C GLY A 68 3.79 -1.57 -15.26
N GLY A 69 3.70 -2.76 -15.87
CA GLY A 69 4.60 -3.22 -16.94
C GLY A 69 6.09 -3.28 -16.58
N GLY A 70 6.45 -3.31 -15.29
CA GLY A 70 7.84 -3.41 -14.82
C GLY A 70 8.67 -2.13 -14.98
N ARG A 71 8.07 -0.99 -15.35
CA ARG A 71 8.78 0.26 -15.70
C ARG A 71 9.42 1.04 -14.55
N GLY A 72 9.38 0.56 -13.30
CA GLY A 72 10.03 1.29 -12.20
C GLY A 72 9.32 2.59 -11.78
N ILE A 73 7.98 2.65 -11.83
CA ILE A 73 7.14 3.78 -11.42
C ILE A 73 7.01 3.87 -9.88
N MET A 74 6.81 5.04 -9.25
CA MET A 74 6.66 5.06 -7.76
C MET A 74 5.46 4.26 -7.25
N ALA A 75 4.36 4.28 -8.01
CA ALA A 75 3.17 3.51 -7.72
C ALA A 75 2.38 3.22 -9.00
N VAL A 76 1.85 2.01 -9.13
CA VAL A 76 0.89 1.62 -10.17
C VAL A 76 -0.43 2.38 -9.95
N VAL A 77 -0.89 2.43 -8.70
CA VAL A 77 -1.97 3.32 -8.25
C VAL A 77 -1.45 4.23 -7.15
N GLY A 78 -1.58 5.54 -7.34
CA GLY A 78 -1.15 6.53 -6.37
C GLY A 78 -2.30 7.46 -5.95
N THR A 79 -2.38 7.79 -4.68
CA THR A 79 -3.21 8.89 -4.17
C THR A 79 -2.37 9.79 -3.28
N GLY A 80 -2.55 11.11 -3.40
CA GLY A 80 -2.05 12.05 -2.40
C GLY A 80 -1.47 13.34 -2.95
N SER A 81 -0.57 13.92 -2.17
CA SER A 81 -0.09 15.30 -2.28
C SER A 81 1.35 15.41 -2.78
N ASP A 82 1.88 14.42 -3.51
CA ASP A 82 3.28 14.41 -3.98
C ASP A 82 3.70 15.75 -4.60
N ASP A 83 2.76 16.44 -5.26
CA ASP A 83 2.85 17.87 -5.57
C ASP A 83 2.18 18.70 -4.44
N LEU A 84 2.93 18.95 -3.36
CA LEU A 84 2.48 19.67 -2.17
C LEU A 84 1.72 21.01 -2.40
N PRO A 85 1.89 21.78 -3.50
CA PRO A 85 1.02 22.93 -3.75
C PRO A 85 -0.43 22.59 -4.13
N ASP A 86 -0.72 21.39 -4.63
CA ASP A 86 -2.02 21.04 -5.21
C ASP A 86 -3.05 20.57 -4.16
N GLY A 87 -2.65 20.38 -2.91
CA GLY A 87 -3.55 20.04 -1.80
C GLY A 87 -3.76 18.54 -1.57
N GLN A 88 -4.71 18.22 -0.69
CA GLN A 88 -4.95 16.86 -0.18
C GLN A 88 -6.10 16.20 -0.93
N ALA A 89 -5.98 14.89 -1.21
CA ALA A 89 -7.09 14.10 -1.71
C ALA A 89 -8.02 13.71 -0.55
N THR A 90 -9.33 13.97 -0.71
CA THR A 90 -10.35 13.72 0.32
C THR A 90 -11.53 12.90 -0.20
N ASN A 91 -12.19 12.16 0.68
CA ASN A 91 -13.44 11.43 0.40
C ASN A 91 -13.38 10.52 -0.82
N TRP A 92 -12.34 9.68 -0.91
CA TRP A 92 -12.07 8.88 -2.10
C TRP A 92 -12.26 7.39 -1.86
N LEU A 93 -12.53 6.66 -2.96
CA LEU A 93 -12.76 5.21 -2.95
C LEU A 93 -11.91 4.51 -4.02
N ILE A 94 -11.25 3.43 -3.61
CA ILE A 94 -10.66 2.42 -4.50
C ILE A 94 -11.38 1.10 -4.19
N ASP A 95 -12.10 0.54 -5.15
CA ASP A 95 -12.94 -0.65 -4.94
C ASP A 95 -12.82 -1.67 -6.06
N ASN A 96 -12.65 -2.94 -5.74
CA ASN A 96 -12.66 -4.01 -6.74
C ASN A 96 -11.67 -3.77 -7.90
N ILE A 97 -10.43 -3.38 -7.58
CA ILE A 97 -9.37 -3.23 -8.58
C ILE A 97 -8.35 -4.36 -8.49
N THR A 98 -7.65 -4.61 -9.60
CA THR A 98 -6.40 -5.35 -9.61
C THR A 98 -5.27 -4.41 -9.99
N SER A 99 -4.30 -4.23 -9.10
CA SER A 99 -3.08 -3.47 -9.35
C SER A 99 -1.87 -4.38 -9.21
N ARG A 100 -1.08 -4.51 -10.28
CA ARG A 100 -0.01 -5.52 -10.34
C ARG A 100 1.24 -5.02 -11.06
N ASN A 101 2.26 -5.88 -11.03
CA ASN A 101 3.57 -5.61 -11.61
C ASN A 101 4.23 -4.37 -11.01
N ALA A 102 4.06 -4.22 -9.69
CA ALA A 102 4.92 -3.35 -8.91
C ALA A 102 6.32 -3.97 -8.84
N GLY A 103 7.23 -3.42 -9.65
CA GLY A 103 8.56 -4.00 -9.91
C GLY A 103 9.73 -3.37 -9.14
N CYS A 104 10.93 -3.83 -9.48
CA CYS A 104 12.19 -3.15 -9.18
C CYS A 104 12.40 -2.02 -10.20
N ARG A 105 12.97 -0.88 -9.80
CA ARG A 105 13.67 0.01 -10.75
C ARG A 105 14.97 -0.69 -11.22
N PRO A 106 15.56 -0.34 -12.38
CA PRO A 106 16.85 -0.90 -12.81
C PRO A 106 17.95 -0.71 -11.76
N ALA A 107 18.88 -1.67 -11.71
CA ALA A 107 19.88 -1.85 -10.65
C ALA A 107 20.95 -0.74 -10.53
N ASP A 108 20.90 0.28 -11.38
CA ASP A 108 21.86 1.38 -11.49
C ASP A 108 21.40 2.69 -10.80
N ASP A 109 20.20 2.72 -10.19
CA ASP A 109 19.79 3.84 -9.34
C ASP A 109 20.41 3.71 -7.93
N PRO A 110 21.20 4.71 -7.46
CA PRO A 110 21.80 4.69 -6.12
C PRO A 110 20.76 4.73 -4.98
N TYR A 111 19.50 5.02 -5.27
CA TYR A 111 18.39 4.92 -4.33
C TYR A 111 17.31 4.00 -4.93
N PRO A 112 17.24 2.72 -4.53
CA PRO A 112 16.29 1.79 -5.12
C PRO A 112 14.87 2.29 -4.80
N THR A 113 14.23 2.99 -5.73
CA THR A 113 12.89 3.53 -5.52
C THR A 113 11.93 2.38 -5.80
N HIS A 114 11.33 1.86 -4.74
CA HIS A 114 10.49 0.67 -4.82
C HIS A 114 9.13 1.02 -5.42
N VAL A 115 8.76 0.34 -6.50
CA VAL A 115 7.44 0.48 -7.11
C VAL A 115 6.42 -0.19 -6.20
N ARG A 116 5.31 0.49 -5.95
CA ARG A 116 4.21 -0.03 -5.14
C ARG A 116 3.02 -0.33 -6.03
N ALA A 117 2.26 -1.38 -5.72
CA ALA A 117 0.97 -1.61 -6.36
C ALA A 117 -0.04 -0.54 -5.91
N LEU A 118 0.09 -0.08 -4.66
CA LEU A 118 -0.64 1.06 -4.14
C LEU A 118 0.23 1.95 -3.26
N TYR A 119 0.14 3.25 -3.47
CA TYR A 119 0.75 4.24 -2.59
C TYR A 119 -0.27 5.30 -2.20
N VAL A 120 -0.57 5.36 -0.90
CA VAL A 120 -1.43 6.38 -0.29
C VAL A 120 -0.56 7.38 0.43
N ILE A 121 -0.69 8.65 0.07
CA ILE A 121 0.02 9.77 0.68
C ILE A 121 -1.02 10.78 1.16
N GLY A 122 -0.79 11.32 2.34
CA GLY A 122 -1.71 12.27 2.94
C GLY A 122 -1.04 13.59 3.27
N LYS A 123 -1.67 14.26 4.22
CA LYS A 123 -1.14 15.44 4.88
C LYS A 123 -1.43 15.28 6.37
N ASN A 124 -0.38 15.25 7.17
CA ASN A 124 -0.47 15.01 8.60
C ASN A 124 -1.41 16.02 9.29
N GLY A 125 -2.35 15.52 10.08
CA GLY A 125 -3.39 16.30 10.75
C GLY A 125 -4.57 16.70 9.86
N VAL A 126 -4.64 16.20 8.61
CA VAL A 126 -5.73 16.47 7.67
C VAL A 126 -6.32 15.14 7.19
N PRO A 127 -7.54 14.79 7.61
CA PRO A 127 -8.18 13.53 7.21
C PRO A 127 -8.30 13.36 5.69
N ASN A 128 -7.88 12.19 5.21
CA ASN A 128 -8.05 11.79 3.82
C ASN A 128 -9.46 11.25 3.55
N HIS A 129 -10.15 10.71 4.56
CA HIS A 129 -11.44 10.00 4.41
C HIS A 129 -11.39 8.97 3.26
N GLY A 130 -10.29 8.21 3.21
CA GLY A 130 -9.98 7.31 2.11
C GLY A 130 -10.40 5.89 2.38
N THR A 131 -11.02 5.21 1.42
CA THR A 131 -11.33 3.78 1.53
C THR A 131 -10.71 2.99 0.38
N VAL A 132 -10.03 1.90 0.71
CA VAL A 132 -9.55 0.89 -0.23
C VAL A 132 -10.16 -0.45 0.14
N GLN A 133 -10.90 -1.05 -0.79
CA GLN A 133 -11.61 -2.29 -0.51
C GLN A 133 -11.71 -3.26 -1.68
N ASN A 134 -11.92 -4.53 -1.34
CA ASN A 134 -12.22 -5.63 -2.28
C ASN A 134 -11.20 -5.76 -3.42
N SER A 135 -9.97 -5.30 -3.23
CA SER A 135 -8.98 -5.15 -4.30
C SER A 135 -7.81 -6.12 -4.14
N LEU A 136 -7.17 -6.44 -5.25
CA LEU A 136 -5.96 -7.26 -5.33
C LEU A 136 -4.74 -6.38 -5.66
N PHE A 137 -3.70 -6.49 -4.84
CA PHE A 137 -2.43 -5.79 -5.01
C PHE A 137 -1.28 -6.80 -5.09
N GLU A 138 -0.55 -6.81 -6.21
CA GLU A 138 0.53 -7.77 -6.47
C GLU A 138 1.88 -7.06 -6.68
N GLY A 139 2.86 -7.41 -5.84
CA GLY A 139 4.24 -6.96 -5.92
C GLY A 139 5.20 -8.06 -6.32
N ALA A 140 6.30 -7.67 -6.96
CA ALA A 140 7.34 -8.56 -7.45
C ALA A 140 8.49 -8.80 -6.45
N GLY A 141 8.31 -8.54 -5.15
CA GLY A 141 9.33 -8.76 -4.11
C GLY A 141 10.42 -7.71 -4.03
N CYS A 142 10.32 -6.63 -4.80
CA CYS A 142 11.33 -5.60 -4.96
C CYS A 142 11.12 -4.39 -4.05
N GLY A 143 10.38 -4.56 -2.95
CA GLY A 143 9.81 -3.47 -2.18
C GLY A 143 8.47 -3.81 -1.56
N VAL A 144 8.00 -2.90 -0.71
CA VAL A 144 6.66 -2.96 -0.15
C VAL A 144 5.60 -2.91 -1.26
N THR A 145 4.63 -3.83 -1.24
CA THR A 145 3.55 -3.84 -2.24
C THR A 145 2.54 -2.71 -2.04
N VAL A 146 2.12 -2.45 -0.80
CA VAL A 146 1.22 -1.35 -0.45
C VAL A 146 1.86 -0.46 0.61
N LYS A 147 1.82 0.86 0.41
CA LYS A 147 2.26 1.82 1.41
C LYS A 147 1.17 2.84 1.73
N ILE A 148 0.96 3.07 3.02
CA ILE A 148 0.06 4.11 3.53
C ILE A 148 0.87 5.12 4.36
N GLY A 149 0.92 6.36 3.88
CA GLY A 149 1.60 7.51 4.46
C GLY A 149 3.09 7.60 4.16
N GLY A 150 3.66 8.80 4.33
CA GLY A 150 5.10 9.10 4.34
C GLY A 150 5.79 9.04 2.97
N THR A 151 6.65 9.99 2.60
CA THR A 151 7.55 9.89 1.44
C THR A 151 8.80 9.05 1.75
N GLY A 152 9.51 8.56 0.72
CA GLY A 152 10.75 7.77 0.85
C GLY A 152 10.55 6.25 0.97
N ASN A 153 11.62 5.47 1.13
CA ASN A 153 11.51 3.99 1.14
C ASN A 153 10.93 3.40 2.43
N LEU A 154 11.30 3.93 3.61
CA LEU A 154 11.04 3.29 4.90
C LEU A 154 10.23 4.16 5.88
N GLY A 155 9.39 5.05 5.33
CA GLY A 155 8.68 6.06 6.12
C GLY A 155 9.57 7.28 6.37
N SER A 156 8.97 8.47 6.30
CA SER A 156 9.68 9.70 6.62
C SER A 156 10.03 9.71 8.12
N TRP A 157 11.27 10.10 8.41
CA TRP A 157 11.83 10.22 9.74
C TRP A 157 10.98 11.22 10.53
N SER A 158 10.40 10.81 11.66
CA SER A 158 9.70 11.63 12.69
C SER A 158 9.04 12.94 12.21
N GLY A 159 7.71 13.02 12.19
CA GLY A 159 7.02 14.27 11.84
C GLY A 159 6.75 14.42 10.34
N ALA A 160 6.69 13.30 9.62
CA ALA A 160 6.33 13.19 8.22
C ALA A 160 5.10 14.06 7.89
N PRO A 161 5.24 15.20 7.17
CA PRO A 161 4.11 16.10 6.88
C PRO A 161 3.08 15.46 5.93
N ASP A 162 3.41 14.31 5.38
CA ASP A 162 2.75 13.54 4.32
C ASP A 162 2.15 12.21 4.84
N ALA A 163 1.99 12.10 6.17
CA ALA A 163 1.23 11.03 6.79
C ALA A 163 -0.24 11.09 6.38
N ALA A 164 -0.84 9.92 6.14
CA ALA A 164 -2.24 9.82 5.76
C ALA A 164 -3.11 9.53 6.96
N ASP A 165 -4.18 10.31 7.12
CA ASP A 165 -5.10 10.18 8.25
C ASP A 165 -6.47 9.70 7.78
N ASP A 166 -7.18 8.95 8.61
CA ASP A 166 -8.51 8.40 8.31
C ASP A 166 -8.58 7.61 6.99
N VAL A 167 -7.77 6.55 6.93
CA VAL A 167 -7.71 5.62 5.80
C VAL A 167 -8.18 4.24 6.25
N VAL A 168 -9.19 3.72 5.56
CA VAL A 168 -9.71 2.35 5.75
C VAL A 168 -9.20 1.46 4.63
N PHE A 169 -8.49 0.39 4.99
CA PHE A 169 -7.97 -0.63 4.09
C PHE A 169 -8.57 -1.98 4.46
N ARG A 170 -9.59 -2.43 3.72
CA ARG A 170 -10.40 -3.60 4.10
C ARG A 170 -10.73 -4.60 3.01
N ASN A 171 -10.87 -5.88 3.37
CA ASN A 171 -11.29 -6.94 2.43
C ASN A 171 -10.40 -7.03 1.17
N ASN A 172 -9.13 -6.64 1.27
CA ASN A 172 -8.19 -6.69 0.15
C ASN A 172 -7.31 -7.95 0.21
N GLU A 173 -6.73 -8.31 -0.92
CA GLU A 173 -5.66 -9.28 -1.00
C GLU A 173 -4.36 -8.58 -1.42
N ILE A 174 -3.30 -8.75 -0.64
CA ILE A 174 -1.95 -8.31 -0.99
C ILE A 174 -1.07 -9.54 -1.17
N ARG A 175 -0.36 -9.62 -2.30
CA ARG A 175 0.62 -10.67 -2.59
C ARG A 175 1.98 -10.05 -2.89
N ASN A 176 2.93 -10.29 -2.01
CA ASN A 176 4.33 -9.92 -2.23
C ASN A 176 5.24 -11.15 -2.10
N VAL A 177 5.29 -11.98 -3.13
CA VAL A 177 5.98 -13.29 -3.10
C VAL A 177 7.26 -13.32 -3.94
N GLY A 178 7.77 -12.16 -4.37
CA GLY A 178 9.03 -12.13 -5.12
C GLY A 178 10.27 -12.24 -4.22
N ASP A 179 11.39 -12.56 -4.86
CA ASP A 179 12.67 -12.88 -4.20
C ASP A 179 13.60 -11.65 -4.00
N GLY A 180 13.06 -10.44 -4.03
CA GLY A 180 13.86 -9.23 -3.86
C GLY A 180 14.15 -8.89 -2.38
N PRO A 181 14.86 -7.78 -2.13
CA PRO A 181 15.42 -7.45 -0.82
C PRO A 181 14.41 -6.92 0.21
N GLU A 182 13.24 -6.46 -0.24
CA GLU A 182 12.16 -5.92 0.59
C GLU A 182 10.86 -6.66 0.23
N ARG A 183 10.41 -7.53 1.15
CA ARG A 183 9.33 -8.49 0.91
C ARG A 183 8.14 -8.25 1.84
N GLU A 184 7.85 -6.98 2.10
CA GLU A 184 6.73 -6.51 2.92
C GLU A 184 5.43 -6.44 2.11
N ALA A 185 4.32 -6.99 2.61
CA ALA A 185 3.03 -6.78 1.95
C ALA A 185 2.52 -5.34 2.16
N LEU A 186 2.47 -4.86 3.41
CA LEU A 186 1.96 -3.54 3.77
C LEU A 186 2.94 -2.75 4.65
N LEU A 187 3.24 -1.51 4.28
CA LEU A 187 3.97 -0.55 5.10
C LEU A 187 3.05 0.60 5.54
N LEU A 188 3.11 0.94 6.82
CA LEU A 188 2.43 2.09 7.42
C LEU A 188 3.47 3.12 7.88
N ALA A 189 3.30 4.38 7.48
CA ALA A 189 4.05 5.47 8.06
C ALA A 189 3.54 5.79 9.46
N THR A 190 4.46 6.06 10.37
CA THR A 190 4.19 6.01 11.81
C THR A 190 3.60 7.30 12.38
N ASN A 191 3.37 8.29 11.52
CA ASN A 191 2.70 9.54 11.83
C ASN A 191 1.21 9.54 11.42
N SER A 192 0.73 8.47 10.79
CA SER A 192 -0.66 8.38 10.33
C SER A 192 -1.65 8.17 11.48
N ASP A 193 -2.72 8.96 11.50
CA ASP A 193 -3.82 8.87 12.46
C ASP A 193 -5.03 8.11 11.88
N ASP A 194 -5.76 7.38 12.73
CA ASP A 194 -7.03 6.72 12.39
C ASP A 194 -6.97 5.78 11.16
N VAL A 195 -5.86 5.07 10.99
CA VAL A 195 -5.72 4.05 9.94
C VAL A 195 -6.35 2.72 10.40
N ILE A 196 -7.25 2.17 9.59
CA ILE A 196 -7.91 0.89 9.85
C ILE A 196 -7.48 -0.13 8.79
N VAL A 197 -6.93 -1.26 9.23
CA VAL A 197 -6.53 -2.38 8.37
C VAL A 197 -7.31 -3.61 8.79
N GLU A 198 -8.38 -3.96 8.06
CA GLU A 198 -9.30 -5.02 8.49
C GLU A 198 -9.63 -6.08 7.43
N ASN A 199 -9.75 -7.34 7.85
CA ASN A 199 -10.27 -8.42 7.01
C ASN A 199 -9.50 -8.62 5.68
N ASN A 200 -8.22 -8.31 5.65
CA ASN A 200 -7.38 -8.49 4.46
C ASN A 200 -6.71 -9.87 4.47
N ARG A 201 -6.35 -10.37 3.28
CA ARG A 201 -5.41 -11.49 3.11
C ARG A 201 -4.05 -10.93 2.72
N LEU A 202 -3.03 -11.19 3.54
CA LEU A 202 -1.68 -10.67 3.36
C LEU A 202 -0.71 -11.82 3.16
N THR A 203 -0.23 -11.99 1.93
CA THR A 203 0.82 -12.95 1.59
C THR A 203 2.13 -12.21 1.33
N ALA A 204 3.20 -12.55 2.04
CA ALA A 204 4.47 -11.84 1.95
C ALA A 204 5.66 -12.79 2.06
N GLY A 205 6.75 -12.48 1.34
CA GLY A 205 8.00 -13.23 1.40
C GLY A 205 8.77 -13.02 2.70
N GLU A 206 8.49 -11.98 3.48
CA GLU A 206 9.07 -11.77 4.81
C GLU A 206 8.07 -11.22 5.82
N TYR A 207 7.64 -9.96 5.68
CA TYR A 207 6.75 -9.30 6.65
C TYR A 207 5.37 -9.01 6.06
N ALA A 208 4.29 -9.39 6.74
CA ALA A 208 2.94 -9.07 6.26
C ALA A 208 2.57 -7.58 6.45
N ILE A 209 2.91 -7.01 7.61
CA ILE A 209 2.68 -5.60 7.94
C ILE A 209 3.99 -5.06 8.52
N VAL A 210 4.30 -3.80 8.27
CA VAL A 210 5.39 -3.10 8.94
C VAL A 210 4.93 -1.67 9.20
N ALA A 211 4.92 -1.24 10.45
CA ALA A 211 4.93 0.18 10.78
C ALA A 211 6.39 0.62 10.98
N SER A 212 6.89 1.58 10.19
CA SER A 212 8.32 1.97 10.18
C SER A 212 8.55 3.44 10.50
N GLY A 213 9.31 3.69 11.57
CA GLY A 213 9.60 5.03 12.10
C GLY A 213 9.22 5.18 13.58
N PRO A 214 9.49 6.34 14.20
CA PRO A 214 8.97 6.65 15.52
C PRO A 214 7.45 6.89 15.42
N TRP A 215 6.67 6.09 16.14
CA TRP A 215 5.22 6.20 16.11
C TRP A 215 4.73 7.38 16.94
N SER A 216 4.07 8.33 16.27
CA SER A 216 3.35 9.44 16.88
C SER A 216 1.89 9.51 16.46
N GLY A 217 1.44 8.65 15.54
CA GLY A 217 0.03 8.54 15.18
C GLY A 217 -0.81 7.93 16.31
N SER A 218 -2.11 7.90 16.10
CA SER A 218 -3.12 7.38 17.02
C SER A 218 -4.21 6.68 16.23
N GLY A 219 -5.05 5.89 16.89
CA GLY A 219 -6.21 5.28 16.22
C GLY A 219 -5.91 4.15 15.21
N LEU A 220 -4.66 3.65 15.13
CA LEU A 220 -4.36 2.45 14.32
C LEU A 220 -5.15 1.24 14.82
N ARG A 221 -5.92 0.62 13.93
CA ARG A 221 -6.65 -0.63 14.19
C ARG A 221 -6.28 -1.68 13.15
N VAL A 222 -5.89 -2.87 13.61
CA VAL A 222 -5.55 -4.02 12.75
C VAL A 222 -6.37 -5.23 13.21
N THR A 223 -7.37 -5.64 12.43
CA THR A 223 -8.39 -6.62 12.88
C THR A 223 -8.77 -7.63 11.79
N GLY A 224 -8.95 -8.91 12.13
CA GLY A 224 -9.50 -9.91 11.20
C GLY A 224 -8.65 -10.23 9.96
N ASN A 225 -7.38 -9.82 9.92
CA ASN A 225 -6.51 -10.09 8.77
C ASN A 225 -5.99 -11.54 8.80
N LEU A 226 -6.03 -12.21 7.65
CA LEU A 226 -5.39 -13.50 7.42
C LEU A 226 -3.97 -13.28 6.90
N ILE A 227 -2.98 -13.88 7.56
CA ILE A 227 -1.57 -13.64 7.29
C ILE A 227 -0.86 -14.91 6.89
N ASP A 228 -0.28 -14.88 5.70
CA ASP A 228 0.54 -15.94 5.11
C ASP A 228 1.93 -15.38 4.80
N ALA A 229 2.76 -15.27 5.84
CA ALA A 229 4.12 -14.78 5.75
C ALA A 229 5.05 -15.53 6.71
N PRO A 230 6.37 -15.61 6.41
CA PRO A 230 7.34 -16.17 7.35
C PRO A 230 7.37 -15.42 8.67
N VAL A 231 7.22 -14.10 8.64
CA VAL A 231 7.24 -13.24 9.82
C VAL A 231 6.01 -12.36 9.86
N PHE A 232 5.38 -12.29 11.03
CA PHE A 232 4.43 -11.24 11.34
C PHE A 232 5.09 -10.24 12.28
N MET A 233 5.19 -8.99 11.84
CA MET A 233 5.64 -7.86 12.65
C MET A 233 4.51 -6.84 12.63
N MET A 234 4.08 -6.29 13.76
CA MET A 234 3.09 -5.20 13.72
C MET A 234 3.78 -3.83 13.63
N ALA A 235 4.93 -3.68 14.29
CA ALA A 235 5.70 -2.45 14.21
C ALA A 235 7.20 -2.70 14.36
N ARG A 236 7.97 -2.05 13.49
CA ARG A 236 9.40 -1.79 13.66
C ARG A 236 9.54 -0.36 14.18
N LEU A 237 9.37 -0.19 15.50
CA LEU A 237 9.54 1.12 16.14
C LEU A 237 11.03 1.45 16.19
N TRP A 238 11.49 2.34 15.31
CA TRP A 238 12.78 3.00 15.48
C TRP A 238 12.59 4.09 16.53
N ASN A 239 13.05 3.82 17.74
CA ASN A 239 13.21 4.90 18.70
C ASN A 239 14.33 5.81 18.20
N ASN A 240 14.04 7.10 18.21
CA ASN A 240 15.02 8.17 18.06
C ASN A 240 16.33 7.79 18.80
N PRO A 241 17.53 7.90 18.18
CA PRO A 241 18.80 7.63 18.86
C PRO A 241 18.99 8.38 20.19
N ALA A 242 18.26 9.48 20.40
CA ALA A 242 18.23 10.23 21.66
C ALA A 242 17.25 9.68 22.73
N ALA A 243 16.33 8.78 22.38
CA ALA A 243 15.23 8.32 23.24
C ALA A 243 15.39 6.91 23.83
N GLY A 244 16.31 6.09 23.29
CA GLY A 244 16.66 4.79 23.86
C GLY A 244 15.58 3.69 23.69
N ALA A 245 16.03 2.52 23.23
CA ALA A 245 15.29 1.25 23.05
C ALA A 245 14.44 1.09 21.77
N LEU A 246 14.91 0.23 20.87
CA LEU A 246 14.09 -0.44 19.84
C LEU A 246 13.02 -1.29 20.54
N SER A 247 11.75 -1.05 20.23
CA SER A 247 10.64 -1.87 20.72
C SER A 247 10.04 -2.63 19.56
N TYR A 248 10.09 -3.97 19.63
CA TYR A 248 9.42 -4.84 18.68
C TYR A 248 8.07 -5.24 19.25
N LEU A 249 6.98 -4.94 18.53
CA LEU A 249 5.66 -5.48 18.84
C LEU A 249 5.42 -6.67 17.92
N TYR A 250 5.70 -7.87 18.43
CA TYR A 250 5.31 -9.12 17.80
C TYR A 250 3.85 -9.40 18.14
N GLY A 251 3.02 -9.66 17.12
CA GLY A 251 1.74 -10.33 17.35
C GLY A 251 1.97 -11.84 17.35
N GLU A 252 1.28 -12.56 18.22
CA GLU A 252 1.33 -14.03 18.21
C GLU A 252 0.66 -14.56 16.92
N LYS A 253 1.37 -15.47 16.23
CA LYS A 253 0.80 -16.23 15.11
C LYS A 253 -0.21 -17.22 15.68
N PHE A 254 -1.49 -16.89 15.69
CA PHE A 254 -2.54 -17.89 15.92
C PHE A 254 -2.61 -18.78 14.68
N VAL A 255 -1.85 -19.88 14.68
CA VAL A 255 -2.16 -21.01 13.80
C VAL A 255 -3.39 -21.67 14.40
N THR A 256 -4.58 -21.31 13.93
CA THR A 256 -5.73 -22.20 14.06
C THR A 256 -5.44 -23.42 13.22
N PHE A 257 -4.92 -24.46 13.85
CA PHE A 257 -5.11 -25.80 13.33
C PHE A 257 -6.61 -26.02 13.38
N GLU A 258 -7.25 -26.16 12.20
CA GLU A 258 -8.51 -26.90 12.17
C GLU A 258 -8.20 -28.25 12.82
N ASP A 259 -8.79 -28.47 13.99
CA ASP A 259 -8.66 -29.69 14.76
C ASP A 259 -8.94 -30.86 13.79
N PRO A 260 -7.95 -31.69 13.41
CA PRO A 260 -8.26 -32.89 12.66
C PRO A 260 -9.10 -33.70 13.62
N GLY A 261 -10.40 -33.76 13.37
CA GLY A 261 -11.39 -34.33 14.28
C GLY A 261 -10.89 -35.62 14.94
N PRO A 262 -11.37 -35.92 16.16
CA PRO A 262 -10.75 -36.86 17.07
C PRO A 262 -10.28 -38.12 16.36
N CYS A 263 -8.98 -38.43 16.49
CA CYS A 263 -8.44 -39.71 16.06
C CYS A 263 -9.35 -40.83 16.60
N PRO A 264 -9.91 -41.69 15.74
CA PRO A 264 -10.68 -42.83 16.21
C PRO A 264 -9.76 -43.66 17.11
N GLU A 265 -10.31 -44.07 18.25
CA GLU A 265 -9.58 -44.80 19.28
C GLU A 265 -8.79 -45.98 18.71
N VAL A 266 -7.61 -46.17 19.31
CA VAL A 266 -6.77 -47.37 19.31
C VAL A 266 -5.75 -47.52 18.17
N GLY A 267 -4.50 -47.11 18.46
CA GLY A 267 -3.30 -47.79 17.98
C GLY A 267 -2.39 -47.01 17.04
N THR A 268 -1.22 -46.61 17.57
CA THR A 268 0.03 -46.25 16.87
C THR A 268 0.03 -45.00 15.96
N CYS A 269 0.23 -43.83 16.56
CA CYS A 269 0.92 -42.72 15.89
C CYS A 269 2.35 -42.66 16.44
N GLU A 270 3.31 -43.22 15.70
CA GLU A 270 4.73 -42.96 15.93
C GLU A 270 5.03 -41.50 15.59
N ASN A 271 5.50 -40.74 16.58
CA ASN A 271 6.03 -39.39 16.41
C ASN A 271 7.27 -39.46 15.51
N ASN A 272 7.15 -39.07 14.24
CA ASN A 272 8.29 -38.69 13.40
C ASN A 272 8.33 -37.17 13.28
N THR A 273 9.06 -36.53 14.19
CA THR A 273 9.57 -35.17 14.02
C THR A 273 10.98 -35.22 13.42
N ARG A 274 11.10 -34.74 12.17
CA ARG A 274 12.28 -34.06 11.64
C ARG A 274 11.82 -32.88 10.82
#